data_AF-A0A022QZU3-F1
#
_entry.id   AF-A0A022QZU3-F1
#
_cell.length_a   1.000
_cell.length_b   1.000
_cell.length_c   1.000
_cell.angle_alpha   90.00
_cell.angle_beta   90.00
_cell.angle_gamma   90.00
#
_symmetry.space_group_name_H-M   'P 1'
#
loop_
_entity.id
_entity.type
_entity.pdbx_description
1 polymer ?
#
loop_
_entity_poly.entity_id
_entity_poly.type
_entity_poly.pdbx_seq_one_letter_code
_entity_poly.pdbx_strand_id
1 'polypeptide(L)' 'LVFFLASKLLKTIPQAAATTCYVATNPRVENASGKYYSDCNESSPSKLGSSLAEAARLWAVSEKMVSTDSNIPVDQFYPV' A
#
# COMPACT_ATOMS: atom_id res chain seq x y z
N LEU A 1 22.70 15.65 18.05
CA LEU A 1 21.89 16.85 18.37
C LEU A 1 20.72 17.03 17.40
N VAL A 2 20.97 17.07 16.08
CA VAL A 2 19.92 17.25 15.04
C VAL A 2 18.79 16.23 15.13
N PHE A 3 19.11 14.93 15.29
CA PHE A 3 18.10 13.87 15.43
C PHE A 3 17.16 14.11 16.62
N PHE A 4 17.70 14.47 17.78
CA PHE A 4 16.89 14.71 18.99
C PHE A 4 15.96 15.92 18.84
N LEU A 5 16.43 16.99 18.18
CA LEU A 5 15.61 18.17 17.89
C LEU A 5 14.52 17.86 16.84
N ALA A 6 14.84 17.11 15.79
CA ALA A 6 13.89 16.75 14.74
C ALA A 6 12.89 15.66 15.16
N SER A 7 13.22 14.81 16.14
CA SER A 7 12.37 13.70 16.57
C SER A 7 10.98 14.11 17.06
N LYS A 8 10.83 15.34 17.56
CA LYS A 8 9.54 15.91 18.00
C LYS A 8 8.59 16.23 16.85
N LEU A 9 9.07 16.24 15.61
CA LEU A 9 8.28 16.43 14.39
C LEU A 9 7.81 15.11 13.77
N LEU A 10 8.22 13.96 14.33
CA LEU A 10 7.81 12.64 13.88
C LEU A 10 6.51 12.21 14.58
N LYS A 11 5.75 11.35 13.90
CA LYS A 11 4.55 10.73 14.46
C LYS A 11 4.91 9.89 15.69
N THR A 12 4.06 9.92 16.71
CA THR A 12 4.12 8.96 17.82
C THR A 12 3.67 7.57 17.37
N ILE A 13 3.98 6.53 18.15
CA ILE A 13 3.55 5.15 17.85
C ILE A 13 2.02 5.07 17.64
N PRO A 14 1.16 5.63 18.54
CA PRO A 14 -0.29 5.61 18.31
C PRO A 14 -0.71 6.35 17.03
N GLN A 15 -0.09 7.50 16.72
CA GLN A 15 -0.40 8.25 15.50
C GLN A 15 -0.01 7.51 14.23
N ALA A 16 1.12 6.80 14.25
CA ALA A 16 1.58 6.01 13.10
C ALA A 16 0.67 4.80 12.84
N ALA A 17 0.14 4.16 13.89
CA ALA A 17 -0.77 3.02 13.78
C ALA A 17 -2.22 3.42 13.50
N ALA A 18 -2.60 4.68 13.75
CA ALA A 18 -3.99 5.13 13.75
C ALA A 18 -4.75 4.80 12.46
N THR A 19 -4.18 5.08 11.28
CA THR A 19 -4.85 4.82 9.99
C THR A 19 -5.13 3.33 9.79
N THR A 20 -4.16 2.47 10.09
CA THR A 20 -4.34 1.01 9.97
C THR A 20 -5.44 0.52 10.89
N CYS A 21 -5.42 0.93 12.16
CA CYS A 21 -6.46 0.56 13.12
C CYS A 21 -7.84 1.09 12.69
N TYR A 22 -7.91 2.33 12.19
CA TYR A 22 -9.15 2.92 11.70
C TYR A 22 -9.73 2.13 10.53
N VAL A 23 -8.93 1.84 9.50
CA VAL A 23 -9.38 1.08 8.31
C VAL A 23 -9.79 -0.34 8.67
N ALA A 24 -9.07 -0.98 9.60
CA ALA A 24 -9.33 -2.37 9.98
C ALA A 24 -10.56 -2.55 10.88
N THR A 25 -10.98 -1.53 11.64
CA THR A 25 -11.94 -1.73 12.75
C THR A 25 -13.11 -0.75 12.79
N ASN A 26 -13.03 0.41 12.12
CA ASN A 26 -14.05 1.44 12.28
C ASN A 26 -15.30 1.13 11.44
N PRO A 27 -16.52 1.11 12.02
CA PRO A 27 -17.75 0.83 11.27
C PRO A 27 -18.00 1.78 10.09
N ARG A 28 -17.45 3.00 10.13
CA ARG A 28 -17.60 3.99 9.05
C ARG A 28 -17.03 3.50 7.71
N VAL A 29 -16.09 2.58 7.72
CA VAL A 29 -15.38 2.10 6.53
C VAL A 29 -15.62 0.61 6.25
N GLU A 30 -16.56 -0.02 6.96
CA GLU A 30 -16.86 -1.46 6.85
C GLU A 30 -17.13 -1.93 5.41
N ASN A 31 -17.79 -1.10 4.60
CA ASN A 31 -18.13 -1.42 3.21
C ASN A 31 -17.29 -0.63 2.18
N ALA A 32 -16.18 -0.03 2.59
CA ALA A 32 -15.29 0.72 1.70
C ALA A 32 -14.19 -0.20 1.15
N SER A 33 -14.13 -0.37 -0.17
CA SER A 33 -13.08 -1.14 -0.87
C SER A 33 -12.43 -0.33 -1.99
N GLY A 34 -11.17 -0.63 -2.30
CA GLY A 34 -10.39 0.06 -3.34
C GLY A 34 -10.04 1.52 -3.03
N LYS A 35 -10.14 1.93 -1.75
CA LYS A 35 -9.85 3.29 -1.29
C LYS A 35 -8.46 3.40 -0.67
N TYR A 36 -7.88 4.60 -0.75
CA TYR A 36 -6.61 4.93 -0.10
C TYR A 36 -6.88 5.88 1.08
N TYR A 37 -6.20 5.66 2.21
CA TYR A 37 -6.38 6.45 3.43
C TYR A 37 -5.06 7.03 3.94
N SER A 38 -5.08 8.29 4.35
CA SER A 38 -3.99 8.96 5.08
C SER A 38 -4.58 9.70 6.28
N ASP A 39 -3.89 9.60 7.43
CA ASP A 39 -4.31 10.24 8.68
C ASP A 39 -5.80 10.00 9.01
N CYS A 40 -6.24 8.75 8.88
CA CYS A 40 -7.63 8.29 9.06
C CYS A 40 -8.69 8.91 8.11
N ASN A 41 -8.29 9.54 7.01
CA ASN A 41 -9.19 10.13 6.02
C ASN A 41 -8.97 9.53 4.63
N GLU A 42 -10.04 9.40 3.83
CA GLU A 42 -9.91 9.01 2.42
C GLU A 42 -9.07 10.07 1.70
N SER A 43 -8.14 9.62 0.87
CA SER A 43 -7.21 10.48 0.14
C SER A 43 -6.88 9.87 -1.21
N SER A 44 -6.18 10.64 -2.06
CA SER A 44 -5.74 10.18 -3.37
C SER A 44 -4.29 9.72 -3.30
N PRO A 45 -3.95 8.55 -3.88
CA PRO A 45 -2.57 8.15 -4.03
C PRO A 45 -1.87 8.96 -5.14
N SER A 46 -0.57 8.71 -5.34
CA SER A 46 0.19 9.34 -6.42
C SER A 46 -0.31 8.89 -7.81
N LYS A 47 0.06 9.62 -8.88
CA LYS A 47 -0.29 9.24 -10.25
C LYS A 47 0.12 7.80 -10.60
N LEU A 48 1.33 7.39 -10.19
CA LEU A 48 1.80 6.02 -10.39
C LEU A 48 1.04 5.04 -9.49
N GLY A 49 0.73 5.42 -8.24
CA GLY A 49 -0.08 4.60 -7.32
C GLY A 49 -1.52 4.37 -7.79
N SER A 50 -2.03 5.21 -8.70
CA SER A 50 -3.33 5.06 -9.36
C SER A 50 -3.27 4.39 -10.73
N SER A 51 -2.09 3.97 -11.21
CA SER A 51 -1.94 3.41 -12.56
C SER A 51 -2.23 1.90 -12.57
N LEU A 52 -3.31 1.50 -13.24
CA LEU A 52 -3.65 0.08 -13.43
C LEU A 52 -2.59 -0.68 -14.24
N ALA A 53 -1.96 -0.02 -15.21
CA ALA A 53 -0.90 -0.62 -16.01
C ALA A 53 0.34 -0.95 -15.15
N GLU A 54 0.74 -0.03 -14.26
CA GLU A 54 1.86 -0.28 -13.34
C GLU A 54 1.48 -1.31 -12.27
N ALA A 55 0.23 -1.33 -11.80
CA ALA A 55 -0.24 -2.35 -10.86
C ALA A 55 -0.15 -3.76 -11.47
N ALA A 56 -0.62 -3.95 -12.70
CA ALA A 56 -0.54 -5.23 -13.41
C ALA A 56 0.92 -5.67 -13.65
N ARG A 57 1.77 -4.73 -14.09
CA ARG A 57 3.20 -5.00 -14.30
C ARG A 57 3.89 -5.38 -12.99
N LEU A 58 3.62 -4.66 -11.90
CA LEU A 58 4.22 -4.93 -10.59
C LEU A 58 3.82 -6.32 -10.10
N TRP A 59 2.54 -6.67 -10.21
CA TRP A 59 2.04 -7.98 -9.80
C TRP A 59 2.77 -9.13 -10.51
N ALA A 60 2.84 -9.09 -11.84
CA ALA A 60 3.51 -10.14 -12.64
C ALA A 60 5.00 -10.29 -12.27
N VAL A 61 5.70 -9.18 -12.00
CA VAL A 61 7.10 -9.22 -11.55
C VAL A 61 7.21 -9.80 -10.14
N SER A 62 6.32 -9.42 -9.22
CA SER A 62 6.30 -9.94 -7.86
C SER A 62 6.04 -11.45 -7.82
N GLU A 63 5.10 -11.95 -8.61
CA GLU A 63 4.84 -13.40 -8.74
C GLU A 63 6.09 -14.14 -9.19
N LYS A 64 6.80 -13.61 -10.20
CA LYS A 64 8.08 -14.18 -10.65
C LYS A 64 9.15 -14.17 -9.54
N MET A 65 9.22 -13.12 -8.73
CA MET A 65 10.21 -13.00 -7.65
C MET A 65 10.00 -14.01 -6.52
N VAL A 66 8.74 -14.31 -6.18
CA VAL A 66 8.41 -15.24 -5.08
C VAL A 66 8.24 -16.69 -5.56
N SER A 67 8.15 -16.89 -6.88
CA SER A 67 8.08 -18.24 -7.47
C SER A 67 9.37 -19.01 -7.18
N THR A 68 9.20 -20.21 -6.62
CA THR A 68 10.32 -21.14 -6.37
C THR A 68 10.78 -21.82 -7.66
N ASP A 69 9.92 -21.81 -8.69
CA ASP A 69 10.20 -22.32 -10.02
C ASP A 69 10.72 -21.22 -10.94
N SER A 70 12.01 -21.30 -11.28
CA SER A 70 12.70 -20.35 -12.17
C SER A 70 12.24 -20.37 -13.64
N ASN A 71 11.30 -21.27 -13.98
CA ASN A 71 10.90 -21.56 -15.35
C ASN A 71 9.45 -21.15 -15.71
N ILE A 72 8.71 -20.45 -14.83
CA ILE A 72 7.35 -20.03 -15.18
C ILE A 72 7.40 -18.79 -16.12
N PRO A 73 6.84 -18.88 -17.34
CA PRO A 73 6.76 -17.74 -18.25
C PRO A 73 5.85 -16.65 -17.68
N VAL A 74 6.31 -15.39 -17.72
CA VAL A 74 5.59 -14.22 -17.18
C VAL A 74 4.22 -14.02 -17.84
N ASP A 75 4.07 -14.51 -19.07
CA ASP A 75 2.86 -14.35 -19.87
C ASP A 75 1.69 -15.26 -19.43
N GLN A 76 1.92 -16.22 -18.53
CA GLN A 76 0.88 -17.18 -18.12
C GLN A 76 0.00 -16.68 -16.97
N PHE A 77 0.43 -15.67 -16.21
CA PHE A 77 -0.33 -15.19 -15.05
C PHE A 77 -1.46 -14.20 -15.42
N TYR A 78 -1.42 -13.56 -16.59
CA TYR A 78 -2.48 -12.64 -17.03
C TYR A 78 -2.67 -12.64 -18.55
N PRO A 79 -3.81 -13.12 -19.09
CA PRO A 79 -4.22 -12.78 -20.43
C PRO A 79 -4.67 -11.31 -20.44
N VAL A 80 -4.08 -10.50 -21.30
CA VAL A 80 -4.64 -9.20 -21.71
C VAL A 80 -6.02 -9.37 -22.33
#